data_AF-A0A8K0IA98-F1
#
_entry.id   AF-A0A8K0IA98-F1
#
_cell.length_a   1.000
_cell.length_b   1.000
_cell.length_c   1.000
_cell.angle_alpha   90.00
_cell.angle_beta   90.00
_cell.angle_gamma   90.00
#
_symmetry.space_group_name_H-M   'P 1'
#
loop_
_entity.id
_entity.type
_entity.pdbx_description
1 polymer ?
#
loop_
_entity_poly.entity_id
_entity_poly.type
_entity_poly.pdbx_seq_one_letter_code
_entity_poly.pdbx_strand_id
1 'polypeptide(L)'
;MPTICEAFCLQHALLRSFRGKILEVLKNWPERSIQVIVVTDGERILGLGDLGCQCLPITIDVGTNNEQLLKDEFYIGLRQRRATGQEYAELLHEFMCAVKQNYGEKVLIQFEDFANHNAFELLAKYGTTHLVFNDDIQAGTGIAELIALEMSKQTKAPLEETRKKIWLVDSKGLIVRSRKESLQHFKKPWAHEHEPVGNLLDAVKAIKPTVLIGSSGVGKTFTEEVVEAMTSFNEKPLILALSNPTSQSECTAEEAYRWSKGRAIFASGSPFDPVEFNGKVFVPGQANNAYIFPGLGLGLVISGAIRVHDDMLLAASEALAQQVTQENLDKGLIYPPFSNIRRISAHIAANVAATAYELGLSYSFLC
;
A
#
# COMPACT_ATOMS: atom_id res chain seq x y z
N MET A 1 -3.97 -11.17 6.62
CA MET A 1 -5.12 -10.52 7.27
C MET A 1 -6.35 -11.35 6.93
N PRO A 2 -7.03 -11.96 7.91
CA PRO A 2 -7.94 -11.16 8.74
C PRO A 2 -7.76 -11.28 10.26
N THR A 3 -7.09 -12.32 10.79
CA THR A 3 -7.05 -12.60 12.24
C THR A 3 -6.30 -11.56 13.07
N ILE A 4 -5.30 -10.87 12.49
CA ILE A 4 -4.61 -9.78 13.19
C ILE A 4 -5.56 -8.62 13.51
N CYS A 5 -6.64 -8.46 12.74
CA CYS A 5 -7.67 -7.45 12.98
C CYS A 5 -8.49 -7.71 14.24
N GLU A 6 -8.56 -8.97 14.69
CA GLU A 6 -9.27 -9.38 15.90
C GLU A 6 -8.33 -9.48 17.12
N ALA A 7 -7.01 -9.53 16.89
CA ALA A 7 -5.99 -9.84 17.91
C ALA A 7 -5.26 -8.59 18.47
N PHE A 8 -5.87 -7.42 18.35
CA PHE A 8 -5.29 -6.14 18.76
C PHE A 8 -5.32 -5.95 20.30
N CYS A 9 -4.39 -6.59 21.01
CA CYS A 9 -4.17 -6.35 22.44
C CYS A 9 -2.71 -6.63 22.84
N LEU A 10 -2.02 -5.57 23.31
CA LEU A 10 -0.72 -5.47 24.03
C LEU A 10 0.31 -4.57 23.31
N GLN A 11 0.10 -3.25 23.28
CA GLN A 11 1.04 -2.30 22.68
C GLN A 11 1.26 -1.04 23.53
N HIS A 12 2.45 -0.44 23.38
CA HIS A 12 2.85 0.77 24.07
C HIS A 12 2.38 1.98 23.27
N ALA A 13 1.36 2.67 23.77
CA ALA A 13 0.82 3.86 23.14
C ALA A 13 1.69 5.10 23.46
N LEU A 14 2.14 5.81 22.43
CA LEU A 14 2.59 7.20 22.57
C LEU A 14 1.34 8.09 22.62
N LEU A 15 0.84 8.28 23.84
CA LEU A 15 -0.33 9.11 24.09
C LEU A 15 -0.02 10.59 23.82
N ARG A 16 -0.99 11.34 23.29
CA ARG A 16 -0.99 12.82 23.22
C ARG A 16 -0.52 13.49 24.52
N SER A 17 -0.80 12.89 25.68
CA SER A 17 -0.37 13.40 26.99
C SER A 17 1.15 13.41 27.20
N PHE A 18 1.93 12.75 26.34
CA PHE A 18 3.40 12.75 26.37
C PHE A 18 4.05 13.83 25.52
N ARG A 19 3.26 14.76 24.93
CA ARG A 19 3.80 15.91 24.22
C ARG A 19 4.84 16.66 25.07
N GLY A 20 5.98 16.99 24.46
CA GLY A 20 7.16 17.57 25.11
C GLY A 20 8.06 16.56 25.81
N LYS A 21 7.70 15.26 25.82
CA LYS A 21 8.41 14.19 26.53
C LYS A 21 8.59 12.94 25.68
N ILE A 22 8.33 12.99 24.36
CA ILE A 22 8.41 11.78 23.52
C ILE A 22 9.80 11.14 23.59
N LEU A 23 10.86 11.94 23.59
CA LEU A 23 12.23 11.43 23.73
C LEU A 23 12.46 10.66 25.05
N GLU A 24 11.87 11.13 26.16
CA GLU A 24 11.96 10.43 27.46
C GLU A 24 11.23 9.09 27.40
N VAL A 25 10.06 9.05 26.74
CA VAL A 25 9.31 7.80 26.54
C VAL A 25 10.11 6.81 25.69
N LEU A 26 10.72 7.27 24.60
CA LEU A 26 11.58 6.41 23.76
C LEU A 26 12.80 5.89 24.54
N LYS A 27 13.37 6.70 25.46
CA LYS A 27 14.48 6.26 26.33
C LYS A 27 14.08 5.19 27.35
N ASN A 28 12.79 5.04 27.65
CA ASN A 28 12.32 3.96 28.51
C ASN A 28 12.26 2.61 27.78
N TRP A 29 12.38 2.59 26.46
CA TRP A 29 12.47 1.35 25.71
C TRP A 29 13.78 0.61 26.06
N PRO A 30 13.71 -0.70 26.41
CA PRO A 30 14.88 -1.44 26.87
C PRO A 30 15.93 -1.61 25.76
N GLU A 31 15.48 -1.71 24.51
CA GLU A 31 16.36 -1.95 23.37
C GLU A 31 16.92 -0.63 22.83
N ARG A 32 18.26 -0.54 22.76
CA ARG A 32 18.92 0.70 22.34
C ARG A 32 19.19 0.79 20.84
N SER A 33 19.25 -0.36 20.17
CA SER A 33 19.57 -0.46 18.76
C SER A 33 18.33 -0.80 17.93
N ILE A 34 17.39 0.14 17.83
CA ILE A 34 16.21 0.01 16.97
C ILE A 34 16.60 0.38 15.53
N GLN A 35 16.34 -0.52 14.59
CA GLN A 35 16.61 -0.31 13.16
C GLN A 35 15.33 -0.11 12.34
N VAL A 36 14.19 -0.61 12.82
CA VAL A 36 12.91 -0.52 12.12
C VAL A 36 11.82 -0.18 13.14
N ILE A 37 11.00 0.80 12.79
CA ILE A 37 9.80 1.23 13.52
C ILE A 37 8.63 1.13 12.55
N VAL A 38 7.55 0.48 12.97
CA VAL A 38 6.25 0.55 12.30
C VAL A 38 5.33 1.38 13.19
N VAL A 39 4.79 2.46 12.64
CA VAL A 39 3.99 3.44 13.38
C VAL A 39 2.64 3.66 12.71
N THR A 40 1.59 3.81 13.51
CA THR A 40 0.23 4.12 13.07
C THR A 40 -0.45 5.08 14.03
N ASP A 41 -1.48 5.80 13.58
CA ASP A 41 -2.44 6.51 14.43
C ASP A 41 -3.82 5.83 14.48
N GLY A 42 -3.97 4.68 13.81
CA GLY A 42 -5.17 3.87 13.76
C GLY A 42 -6.39 4.52 13.12
N GLU A 43 -6.22 5.58 12.32
CA GLU A 43 -7.35 6.29 11.69
C GLU A 43 -8.00 5.49 10.56
N ARG A 44 -7.22 4.66 9.85
CA ARG A 44 -7.69 3.91 8.68
C ARG A 44 -7.11 2.50 8.65
N ILE A 45 -7.51 1.67 9.62
CA ILE A 45 -7.10 0.26 9.65
C ILE A 45 -7.81 -0.49 8.53
N LEU A 46 -7.09 -0.83 7.46
CA LEU A 46 -7.61 -1.53 6.29
C LEU A 46 -8.90 -0.87 5.73
N GLY A 47 -9.93 -1.69 5.48
CA GLY A 47 -11.30 -1.26 5.18
C GLY A 47 -12.22 -1.19 6.41
N LEU A 48 -11.68 -1.23 7.63
CA LEU A 48 -12.45 -1.21 8.89
C LEU A 48 -12.63 0.20 9.46
N GLY A 49 -11.74 1.13 9.12
CA GLY A 49 -11.82 2.53 9.53
C GLY A 49 -11.06 2.83 10.82
N ASP A 50 -11.59 3.75 11.62
CA ASP A 50 -10.92 4.28 12.82
C ASP A 50 -11.04 3.30 14.01
N LEU A 51 -9.91 2.71 14.40
CA LEU A 51 -9.78 1.83 15.58
C LEU A 51 -8.91 2.44 16.70
N GLY A 52 -8.37 3.64 16.50
CA GLY A 52 -7.58 4.35 17.50
C GLY A 52 -6.37 3.56 18.02
N CYS A 53 -6.25 3.45 19.34
CA CYS A 53 -5.06 2.98 20.05
C CYS A 53 -4.83 1.46 20.06
N GLN A 54 -5.57 0.70 19.26
CA GLN A 54 -5.52 -0.77 19.31
C GLN A 54 -4.39 -1.39 18.45
N CYS A 55 -3.52 -0.60 17.83
CA CYS A 55 -2.82 -1.00 16.60
C CYS A 55 -1.28 -0.88 16.65
N LEU A 56 -0.53 -1.83 16.05
CA LEU A 56 0.94 -1.84 15.80
C LEU A 56 1.92 -1.47 16.95
N PRO A 57 3.21 -1.90 16.90
CA PRO A 57 4.13 -1.77 18.04
C PRO A 57 4.37 -0.34 18.55
N ILE A 58 4.19 0.69 17.72
CA ILE A 58 4.09 2.08 18.16
C ILE A 58 2.77 2.67 17.62
N THR A 59 1.87 3.01 18.54
CA THR A 59 0.62 3.74 18.22
C THR A 59 0.74 5.18 18.69
N ILE A 60 0.49 6.14 17.82
CA ILE A 60 0.38 7.56 18.18
C ILE A 60 -1.10 7.85 18.45
N ASP A 61 -1.48 7.78 19.72
CA ASP A 61 -2.88 7.96 20.12
C ASP A 61 -3.20 9.45 20.29
N VAL A 62 -3.93 9.97 19.31
CA VAL A 62 -4.43 11.35 19.28
C VAL A 62 -5.92 11.44 19.64
N GLY A 63 -6.53 10.35 20.12
CA GLY A 63 -7.98 10.16 20.25
C GLY A 63 -8.57 9.32 19.12
N THR A 64 -9.88 9.13 19.15
CA THR A 64 -10.64 8.42 18.10
C THR A 64 -11.95 9.13 17.82
N ASN A 65 -12.40 9.07 16.57
CA ASN A 65 -13.72 9.55 16.16
C ASN A 65 -14.78 8.43 16.21
N ASN A 66 -14.39 7.20 16.56
CA ASN A 66 -15.29 6.08 16.68
C ASN A 66 -16.14 6.16 17.97
N GLU A 67 -17.44 6.46 17.80
CA GLU A 67 -18.40 6.57 18.90
C GLU A 67 -18.54 5.31 19.75
N GLN A 68 -18.36 4.14 19.15
CA GLN A 68 -18.49 2.87 19.86
C GLN A 68 -17.30 2.70 20.81
N LEU A 69 -16.08 2.96 20.33
CA LEU A 69 -14.86 2.90 21.16
C LEU A 69 -14.86 3.94 22.28
N LEU A 70 -15.37 5.15 22.03
CA LEU A 70 -15.48 6.17 23.08
C LEU A 70 -16.39 5.73 24.24
N LYS A 71 -17.40 4.89 23.95
CA LYS A 71 -18.38 4.36 24.92
C LYS A 71 -17.98 3.01 25.51
N ASP A 72 -17.06 2.29 24.87
CA ASP A 72 -16.62 0.97 25.31
C ASP A 72 -15.76 1.06 26.57
N GLU A 73 -16.20 0.47 27.67
CA GLU A 73 -15.48 0.46 28.96
C GLU A 73 -14.08 -0.17 28.86
N PHE A 74 -13.87 -1.06 27.88
CA PHE A 74 -12.58 -1.73 27.66
C PHE A 74 -11.66 -1.00 26.68
N TYR A 75 -12.08 0.14 26.11
CA TYR A 75 -11.21 0.93 25.24
C TYR A 75 -9.98 1.45 26.00
N ILE A 76 -8.80 1.09 25.49
CA ILE A 76 -7.50 1.37 26.10
C ILE A 76 -6.92 2.75 25.73
N GLY A 77 -7.47 3.40 24.71
CA GLY A 77 -6.97 4.67 24.20
C GLY A 77 -7.57 5.91 24.87
N LEU A 78 -7.17 7.08 24.39
CA LEU A 78 -7.69 8.37 24.84
C LEU A 78 -9.19 8.49 24.49
N ARG A 79 -10.04 8.63 25.52
CA ARG A 79 -11.49 8.81 25.39
C ARG A 79 -11.86 10.25 25.01
N GLN A 80 -11.38 10.68 23.85
CA GLN A 80 -11.63 11.99 23.27
C GLN A 80 -11.56 11.90 21.75
N ARG A 81 -12.12 12.91 21.08
CA ARG A 81 -12.00 13.07 19.62
C ARG A 81 -10.55 13.23 19.19
N ARG A 82 -10.26 12.83 17.94
CA ARG A 82 -8.94 13.00 17.32
C ARG A 82 -8.51 14.47 17.35
N ALA A 83 -7.28 14.73 17.77
CA ALA A 83 -6.63 16.01 17.55
C ALA A 83 -6.45 16.25 16.04
N THR A 84 -6.60 17.49 15.59
CA THR A 84 -6.48 17.87 14.18
C THR A 84 -5.59 19.10 14.00
N GLY A 85 -5.19 19.37 12.77
CA GLY A 85 -4.44 20.58 12.41
C GLY A 85 -3.08 20.68 13.13
N GLN A 86 -2.78 21.85 13.65
CA GLN A 86 -1.46 22.18 14.20
C GLN A 86 -1.03 21.25 15.34
N GLU A 87 -1.96 20.89 16.23
CA GLU A 87 -1.63 20.04 17.38
C GLU A 87 -1.17 18.64 16.96
N TYR A 88 -1.88 18.03 16.01
CA TYR A 88 -1.51 16.73 15.43
C TYR A 88 -0.14 16.81 14.73
N ALA A 89 0.05 17.86 13.93
CA ALA A 89 1.29 18.08 13.19
C ALA A 89 2.51 18.29 14.11
N GLU A 90 2.33 18.99 15.23
CA GLU A 90 3.37 19.23 16.23
C GLU A 90 3.77 17.94 16.95
N LEU A 91 2.79 17.10 17.33
CA LEU A 91 3.06 15.82 17.97
C LEU A 91 3.83 14.86 17.05
N LEU A 92 3.39 14.74 15.79
CA LEU A 92 4.11 13.92 14.80
C LEU A 92 5.51 14.46 14.52
N HIS A 93 5.67 15.78 14.47
CA HIS A 93 6.99 16.37 14.28
C HIS A 93 7.92 16.10 15.45
N GLU A 94 7.43 16.25 16.68
CA GLU A 94 8.17 15.87 17.88
C GLU A 94 8.58 14.40 17.85
N PHE A 95 7.67 13.51 17.48
CA PHE A 95 7.95 12.07 17.35
C PHE A 95 9.08 11.79 16.35
N MET A 96 8.98 12.33 15.13
CA MET A 96 10.00 12.10 14.10
C MET A 96 11.37 12.63 14.54
N CYS A 97 11.42 13.83 15.11
CA CYS A 97 12.65 14.41 15.67
C CYS A 97 13.22 13.57 16.81
N ALA A 98 12.39 13.11 17.74
CA ALA A 98 12.81 12.28 18.87
C ALA A 98 13.34 10.91 18.42
N VAL A 99 12.69 10.27 17.44
CA VAL A 99 13.14 9.00 16.84
C VAL A 99 14.51 9.17 16.20
N LYS A 100 14.69 10.17 15.36
CA LYS A 100 15.98 10.47 14.73
C LYS A 100 17.06 10.80 15.77
N GLN A 101 16.72 11.59 16.80
CA GLN A 101 17.65 11.94 17.87
C GLN A 101 18.09 10.72 18.69
N ASN A 102 17.18 9.76 18.94
CA ASN A 102 17.44 8.61 19.80
C ASN A 102 18.07 7.42 19.06
N TYR A 103 17.66 7.17 17.82
CA TYR A 103 18.04 5.98 17.04
C TYR A 103 18.91 6.28 15.81
N GLY A 104 19.11 7.56 15.48
CA GLY A 104 19.99 8.01 14.40
C GLY A 104 19.33 8.11 13.03
N GLU A 105 20.13 8.48 12.02
CA GLU A 105 19.67 8.76 10.64
C GLU A 105 19.24 7.52 9.84
N LYS A 106 19.65 6.32 10.29
CA LYS A 106 19.45 5.05 9.57
C LYS A 106 18.23 4.26 10.04
N VAL A 107 17.51 4.75 11.05
CA VAL A 107 16.31 4.09 11.53
C VAL A 107 15.22 4.18 10.46
N LEU A 108 14.70 3.02 10.04
CA LEU A 108 13.59 2.92 9.10
C LEU A 108 12.29 3.19 9.84
N ILE A 109 11.48 4.12 9.35
CA ILE A 109 10.14 4.41 9.89
C ILE A 109 9.11 4.07 8.81
N GLN A 110 8.36 3.00 9.04
CA GLN A 110 7.22 2.59 8.24
C GLN A 110 5.95 3.24 8.80
N PHE A 111 5.30 4.08 8.02
CA PHE A 111 3.95 4.56 8.30
C PHE A 111 2.90 3.54 7.83
N GLU A 112 1.95 3.22 8.70
CA GLU A 112 0.87 2.26 8.42
C GLU A 112 -0.49 2.81 8.86
N ASP A 113 -1.54 2.51 8.11
CA ASP A 113 -2.95 2.70 8.45
C ASP A 113 -3.35 4.15 8.82
N PHE A 114 -2.60 5.13 8.29
CA PHE A 114 -2.96 6.54 8.36
C PHE A 114 -4.08 6.87 7.36
N ALA A 115 -4.95 7.83 7.69
CA ALA A 115 -5.87 8.36 6.68
C ALA A 115 -5.12 8.97 5.50
N ASN A 116 -5.69 8.85 4.30
CA ASN A 116 -5.03 9.21 3.03
C ASN A 116 -4.33 10.57 3.06
N HIS A 117 -5.01 11.62 3.54
CA HIS A 117 -4.45 12.97 3.57
C HIS A 117 -3.20 13.05 4.45
N ASN A 118 -3.26 12.50 5.67
CA ASN A 118 -2.13 12.42 6.59
C ASN A 118 -1.00 11.59 5.99
N ALA A 119 -1.31 10.42 5.44
CA ALA A 119 -0.33 9.54 4.84
C ALA A 119 0.50 10.27 3.76
N PHE A 120 -0.15 10.88 2.75
CA PHE A 120 0.54 11.62 1.68
C PHE A 120 1.36 12.80 2.23
N GLU A 121 0.83 13.56 3.18
CA GLU A 121 1.54 14.70 3.78
C GLU A 121 2.78 14.25 4.57
N LEU A 122 2.68 13.16 5.33
CA LEU A 122 3.79 12.61 6.12
C LEU A 122 4.91 12.09 5.22
N LEU A 123 4.57 11.33 4.18
CA LEU A 123 5.56 10.83 3.24
C LEU A 123 6.26 11.97 2.50
N ALA A 124 5.52 12.98 2.04
CA ALA A 124 6.09 14.14 1.37
C ALA A 124 6.99 14.98 2.30
N LYS A 125 6.56 15.19 3.55
CA LYS A 125 7.30 15.99 4.53
C LYS A 125 8.56 15.28 5.03
N TYR A 126 8.47 13.99 5.36
CA TYR A 126 9.55 13.26 6.00
C TYR A 126 10.42 12.46 5.03
N GLY A 127 9.97 12.19 3.80
CA GLY A 127 10.75 11.53 2.75
C GLY A 127 12.05 12.27 2.39
N THR A 128 12.10 13.59 2.61
CA THR A 128 13.32 14.38 2.36
C THR A 128 14.28 14.41 3.54
N THR A 129 13.81 14.11 4.75
CA THR A 129 14.55 14.29 6.00
C THR A 129 14.87 12.99 6.73
N HIS A 130 14.12 11.91 6.52
CA HIS A 130 14.22 10.65 7.25
C HIS A 130 14.19 9.45 6.28
N LEU A 131 14.64 8.29 6.74
CA LEU A 131 14.43 7.03 6.03
C LEU A 131 13.00 6.55 6.33
N VAL A 132 12.05 6.89 5.46
CA VAL A 132 10.63 6.56 5.64
C VAL A 132 10.05 5.84 4.45
N PHE A 133 9.06 5.00 4.71
CA PHE A 133 8.15 4.48 3.69
C PHE A 133 6.74 4.36 4.26
N ASN A 134 5.75 4.22 3.39
CA ASN A 134 4.38 3.96 3.78
C ASN A 134 3.83 2.80 2.93
N ASP A 135 3.28 1.78 3.58
CA ASP A 135 2.82 0.55 2.92
C ASP A 135 1.47 0.74 2.19
N ASP A 136 0.66 1.73 2.61
CA ASP A 136 -0.71 1.95 2.13
C ASP A 136 -0.84 3.01 1.02
N ILE A 137 -0.04 4.07 1.05
CA ILE A 137 -0.07 5.16 0.05
C ILE A 137 0.25 4.63 -1.34
N GLN A 138 1.00 3.54 -1.40
CA GLN A 138 1.33 2.87 -2.65
C GLN A 138 0.11 2.21 -3.32
N ALA A 139 -1.11 2.30 -2.75
CA ALA A 139 -2.36 1.93 -3.40
C ALA A 139 -2.94 3.03 -4.33
N GLY A 140 -3.70 2.63 -5.36
CA GLY A 140 -4.39 3.55 -6.28
C GLY A 140 -3.45 4.39 -7.16
N THR A 141 -3.24 5.66 -6.80
CA THR A 141 -2.32 6.55 -7.54
C THR A 141 -0.85 6.17 -7.35
N GLY A 142 -0.48 5.52 -6.23
CA GLY A 142 0.87 5.00 -6.03
C GLY A 142 1.19 3.85 -7.00
N ILE A 143 0.27 2.87 -7.12
CA ILE A 143 0.35 1.78 -8.12
C ILE A 143 0.47 2.38 -9.52
N ALA A 144 -0.41 3.33 -9.86
CA ALA A 144 -0.42 3.99 -11.17
C ALA A 144 0.92 4.66 -11.48
N GLU A 145 1.51 5.36 -10.50
CA GLU A 145 2.79 6.04 -10.67
C GLU A 145 3.95 5.07 -10.88
N LEU A 146 4.03 3.99 -10.10
CA LEU A 146 5.06 2.96 -10.29
C LEU A 146 4.93 2.24 -11.64
N ILE A 147 3.71 1.94 -12.09
CA ILE A 147 3.48 1.38 -13.44
C ILE A 147 3.96 2.37 -14.51
N ALA A 148 3.61 3.66 -14.40
CA ALA A 148 4.03 4.67 -15.36
C ALA A 148 5.56 4.84 -15.38
N LEU A 149 6.19 4.80 -14.21
CA LEU A 149 7.64 4.92 -14.05
C LEU A 149 8.37 3.72 -14.66
N GLU A 150 7.89 2.51 -14.39
CA GLU A 150 8.45 1.29 -14.96
C GLU A 150 8.31 1.26 -16.48
N MET A 151 7.13 1.60 -16.99
CA MET A 151 6.91 1.77 -18.44
C MET A 151 7.87 2.80 -19.05
N SER A 152 8.10 3.91 -18.34
CA SER A 152 8.99 4.99 -18.79
C SER A 152 10.44 4.50 -18.88
N LYS A 153 10.92 3.77 -17.86
CA LYS A 153 12.25 3.17 -17.86
C LYS A 153 12.45 2.16 -19.00
N GLN A 154 11.50 1.25 -19.20
CA GLN A 154 11.61 0.23 -20.24
C GLN A 154 11.55 0.81 -21.65
N THR A 155 10.66 1.79 -21.88
CA THR A 155 10.44 2.37 -23.22
C THR A 155 11.33 3.57 -23.52
N LYS A 156 11.97 4.16 -22.50
CA LYS A 156 12.66 5.45 -22.54
C LYS A 156 11.76 6.62 -22.95
N ALA A 157 10.44 6.45 -22.91
CA ALA A 157 9.48 7.52 -23.15
C ALA A 157 9.36 8.42 -21.90
N PRO A 158 9.05 9.71 -22.05
CA PRO A 158 8.76 10.59 -20.92
C PRO A 158 7.62 10.05 -20.05
N LEU A 159 7.68 10.30 -18.74
CA LEU A 159 6.69 9.83 -17.78
C LEU A 159 5.27 10.35 -18.11
N GLU A 160 5.16 11.57 -18.64
CA GLU A 160 3.87 12.10 -19.08
C GLU A 160 3.24 11.27 -20.21
N GLU A 161 4.04 10.65 -21.08
CA GLU A 161 3.53 9.80 -22.16
C GLU A 161 3.06 8.44 -21.66
N THR A 162 3.76 7.86 -20.68
CA THR A 162 3.36 6.57 -20.10
C THR A 162 2.11 6.70 -19.24
N ARG A 163 1.95 7.82 -18.51
CA ARG A 163 0.71 8.11 -17.76
C ARG A 163 -0.54 8.15 -18.64
N LYS A 164 -0.45 8.52 -19.93
CA LYS A 164 -1.61 8.55 -20.85
C LYS A 164 -2.26 7.18 -21.07
N LYS A 165 -1.56 6.09 -20.73
CA LYS A 165 -2.10 4.71 -20.83
C LYS A 165 -2.83 4.26 -19.57
N ILE A 166 -2.85 5.08 -18.52
CA ILE A 166 -3.39 4.75 -17.21
C ILE A 166 -4.55 5.67 -16.88
N TRP A 167 -5.69 5.08 -16.53
CA TRP A 167 -6.92 5.79 -16.19
C TRP A 167 -7.35 5.41 -14.78
N LEU A 168 -7.90 6.38 -14.04
CA LEU A 168 -8.40 6.16 -12.68
C LEU A 168 -9.85 6.60 -12.54
N VAL A 169 -10.60 5.88 -11.71
CA VAL A 169 -11.98 6.17 -11.36
C VAL A 169 -12.03 6.42 -9.85
N ASP A 170 -12.71 7.48 -9.43
CA ASP A 170 -12.99 7.74 -8.01
C ASP A 170 -14.50 7.77 -7.74
N SER A 171 -14.90 8.16 -6.52
CA SER A 171 -16.31 8.21 -6.11
C SER A 171 -17.20 9.13 -6.95
N LYS A 172 -16.62 9.99 -7.81
CA LYS A 172 -17.36 10.86 -8.75
C LYS A 172 -17.18 10.44 -10.21
N GLY A 173 -16.63 9.25 -10.47
CA GLY A 173 -16.43 8.70 -11.81
C GLY A 173 -15.00 8.83 -12.33
N LEU A 174 -14.84 8.76 -13.65
CA LEU A 174 -13.54 8.82 -14.35
C LEU A 174 -12.83 10.16 -14.09
N ILE A 175 -11.55 10.10 -13.75
CA ILE A 175 -10.69 11.28 -13.56
C ILE A 175 -10.32 11.81 -14.95
N VAL A 176 -10.83 13.01 -15.27
CA VAL A 176 -10.67 13.65 -16.57
C VAL A 176 -10.34 15.14 -16.43
N ARG A 177 -9.79 15.74 -17.48
CA ARG A 177 -9.31 17.14 -17.51
C ARG A 177 -10.38 18.15 -17.10
N SER A 178 -11.64 17.94 -17.48
CA SER A 178 -12.76 18.82 -17.10
C SER A 178 -13.03 18.86 -15.59
N ARG A 179 -12.54 17.86 -14.83
CA ARG A 179 -12.66 17.80 -13.36
C ARG A 179 -11.46 18.38 -12.62
N LYS A 180 -10.38 18.80 -13.32
CA LYS A 180 -9.05 19.07 -12.74
C LYS A 180 -9.03 20.04 -11.57
N GLU A 181 -9.85 21.08 -11.58
CA GLU A 181 -9.90 22.08 -10.50
C GLU A 181 -10.48 21.53 -9.19
N SER A 182 -11.36 20.52 -9.27
CA SER A 182 -11.99 19.88 -8.11
C SER A 182 -11.18 18.70 -7.54
N LEU A 183 -10.10 18.31 -8.21
CA LEU A 183 -9.29 17.15 -7.86
C LEU A 183 -8.20 17.51 -6.85
N GLN A 184 -7.94 16.58 -5.92
CA GLN A 184 -6.75 16.65 -5.08
C GLN A 184 -5.48 16.64 -5.94
N HIS A 185 -4.40 17.28 -5.46
CA HIS A 185 -3.16 17.47 -6.23
C HIS A 185 -2.63 16.16 -6.84
N PHE A 186 -2.57 15.08 -6.06
CA PHE A 186 -2.07 13.76 -6.48
C PHE A 186 -2.92 13.08 -7.57
N LYS A 187 -4.17 13.52 -7.79
CA LYS A 187 -5.04 13.02 -8.87
C LYS A 187 -4.86 13.78 -10.18
N LYS A 188 -4.35 15.02 -10.13
CA LYS A 188 -4.26 15.91 -11.30
C LYS A 188 -3.37 15.37 -12.44
N PRO A 189 -2.26 14.62 -12.19
CA PRO A 189 -1.46 14.02 -13.27
C PRO A 189 -2.22 13.01 -14.14
N TRP A 190 -3.32 12.45 -13.61
CA TRP A 190 -4.13 11.41 -14.26
C TRP A 190 -5.39 11.96 -14.95
N ALA A 191 -5.59 13.28 -14.91
CA ALA A 191 -6.75 13.96 -15.47
C ALA A 191 -6.55 14.22 -16.98
N HIS A 192 -6.68 13.15 -17.77
CA HIS A 192 -6.52 13.19 -19.23
C HIS A 192 -7.74 13.80 -19.92
N GLU A 193 -7.59 14.19 -21.18
CA GLU A 193 -8.72 14.66 -22.00
C GLU A 193 -9.62 13.48 -22.38
N HIS A 194 -10.85 13.49 -21.90
CA HIS A 194 -11.91 12.53 -22.20
C HIS A 194 -13.24 13.09 -21.69
N GLU A 195 -14.36 12.64 -22.28
CA GLU A 195 -15.70 12.96 -21.77
C GLU A 195 -15.91 12.43 -20.34
N PRO A 196 -16.64 13.14 -19.47
CA PRO A 196 -16.95 12.64 -18.13
C PRO A 196 -17.72 11.32 -18.20
N VAL A 197 -17.31 10.34 -17.39
CA VAL A 197 -18.01 9.05 -17.23
C VAL A 197 -18.29 8.80 -15.76
N GLY A 198 -19.55 8.54 -15.42
CA GLY A 198 -20.02 8.53 -14.03
C GLY A 198 -19.88 7.20 -13.28
N ASN A 199 -19.75 6.07 -13.98
CA ASN A 199 -19.67 4.74 -13.37
C ASN A 199 -18.56 3.87 -13.98
N LEU A 200 -18.19 2.80 -13.28
CA LEU A 200 -17.08 1.93 -13.67
C LEU A 200 -17.36 1.16 -14.96
N LEU A 201 -18.58 0.64 -15.16
CA LEU A 201 -18.92 -0.14 -16.34
C LEU A 201 -18.77 0.68 -17.63
N ASP A 202 -19.28 1.90 -17.63
CA ASP A 202 -19.16 2.80 -18.78
C ASP A 202 -17.71 3.22 -18.99
N ALA A 203 -16.93 3.41 -17.92
CA ALA A 203 -15.51 3.71 -18.04
C ALA A 203 -14.75 2.54 -18.67
N VAL A 204 -15.04 1.30 -18.26
CA VAL A 204 -14.46 0.08 -18.86
C VAL A 204 -14.83 -0.04 -20.33
N LYS A 205 -16.09 0.24 -20.71
CA LYS A 205 -16.54 0.20 -22.11
C LYS A 205 -15.90 1.30 -22.98
N ALA A 206 -15.72 2.50 -22.42
CA ALA A 206 -15.12 3.63 -23.13
C ALA A 206 -13.61 3.46 -23.31
N ILE A 207 -12.90 3.11 -22.23
CA ILE A 207 -11.44 3.01 -22.22
C ILE A 207 -10.94 1.68 -22.81
N LYS A 208 -11.72 0.60 -22.65
CA LYS A 208 -11.36 -0.77 -23.05
C LYS A 208 -10.00 -1.23 -22.49
N PRO A 209 -9.79 -1.18 -21.16
CA PRO A 209 -8.48 -1.45 -20.58
C PRO A 209 -8.11 -2.94 -20.68
N THR A 210 -6.82 -3.24 -20.77
CA THR A 210 -6.31 -4.63 -20.72
C THR A 210 -6.12 -5.14 -19.30
N VAL A 211 -5.97 -4.21 -18.35
CA VAL A 211 -5.76 -4.44 -16.93
C VAL A 211 -6.79 -3.64 -16.13
N LEU A 212 -7.47 -4.30 -15.19
CA LEU A 212 -8.40 -3.67 -14.26
C LEU A 212 -7.93 -3.89 -12.82
N ILE A 213 -7.65 -2.81 -12.10
CA ILE A 213 -7.14 -2.83 -10.72
C ILE A 213 -8.14 -2.16 -9.79
N GLY A 214 -8.57 -2.90 -8.78
CA GLY A 214 -9.48 -2.47 -7.74
C GLY A 214 -8.68 -2.15 -6.48
N SER A 215 -8.75 -0.91 -6.03
CA SER A 215 -8.14 -0.44 -4.77
C SER A 215 -9.07 0.55 -4.07
N SER A 216 -10.38 0.27 -4.14
CA SER A 216 -11.44 1.21 -3.74
C SER A 216 -11.79 1.14 -2.25
N GLY A 217 -11.53 0.00 -1.61
CA GLY A 217 -12.06 -0.35 -0.30
C GLY A 217 -13.57 -0.62 -0.30
N VAL A 218 -14.17 -0.84 -1.48
CA VAL A 218 -15.61 -1.06 -1.64
C VAL A 218 -15.84 -2.39 -2.37
N GLY A 219 -16.43 -3.34 -1.65
CA GLY A 219 -16.71 -4.67 -2.18
C GLY A 219 -17.74 -4.70 -3.30
N LYS A 220 -17.66 -5.74 -4.14
CA LYS A 220 -18.64 -6.05 -5.21
C LYS A 220 -18.78 -4.97 -6.29
N THR A 221 -17.75 -4.16 -6.51
CA THR A 221 -17.76 -3.12 -7.56
C THR A 221 -17.36 -3.67 -8.93
N PHE A 222 -16.63 -4.78 -9.00
CA PHE A 222 -16.41 -5.50 -10.26
C PHE A 222 -17.57 -6.45 -10.47
N THR A 223 -18.68 -5.96 -11.04
CA THR A 223 -19.87 -6.76 -11.31
C THR A 223 -19.65 -7.74 -12.47
N GLU A 224 -20.60 -8.66 -12.68
CA GLU A 224 -20.62 -9.56 -13.83
C GLU A 224 -20.47 -8.79 -15.14
N GLU A 225 -21.23 -7.71 -15.33
CA GLU A 225 -21.19 -6.89 -16.54
C GLU A 225 -19.84 -6.21 -16.74
N VAL A 226 -19.15 -5.83 -15.66
CA VAL A 226 -17.81 -5.24 -15.72
C VAL A 226 -16.80 -6.29 -16.17
N VAL A 227 -16.83 -7.49 -15.59
CA VAL A 227 -15.91 -8.58 -15.94
C VAL A 227 -16.21 -9.10 -17.35
N GLU A 228 -17.47 -9.27 -17.74
CA GLU A 228 -17.85 -9.63 -19.10
C GLU A 228 -17.41 -8.57 -20.11
N ALA A 229 -17.57 -7.29 -19.79
CA ALA A 229 -17.08 -6.20 -20.63
C ALA A 229 -15.56 -6.30 -20.82
N MET A 230 -14.77 -6.41 -19.75
CA MET A 230 -13.32 -6.66 -19.80
C MET A 230 -12.98 -7.83 -20.71
N THR A 231 -13.78 -8.89 -20.62
CA THR A 231 -13.54 -10.16 -21.30
C THR A 231 -14.01 -10.14 -22.77
N SER A 232 -14.82 -9.16 -23.17
CA SER A 232 -15.33 -8.98 -24.54
C SER A 232 -14.29 -8.44 -25.52
N PHE A 233 -13.32 -7.64 -25.04
CA PHE A 233 -12.27 -7.04 -25.86
C PHE A 233 -10.84 -7.50 -25.48
N ASN A 234 -10.69 -8.32 -24.45
CA ASN A 234 -9.42 -8.95 -24.08
C ASN A 234 -9.53 -10.48 -24.13
N GLU A 235 -8.56 -11.15 -24.77
CA GLU A 235 -8.49 -12.61 -24.72
C GLU A 235 -8.20 -13.11 -23.29
N LYS A 236 -7.25 -12.47 -22.60
CA LYS A 236 -6.84 -12.75 -21.22
C LYS A 236 -6.77 -11.44 -20.41
N PRO A 237 -7.91 -10.95 -19.86
CA PRO A 237 -7.89 -9.73 -19.05
C PRO A 237 -7.15 -9.97 -17.72
N LEU A 238 -6.33 -9.00 -17.28
CA LEU A 238 -5.76 -9.00 -15.93
C LEU A 238 -6.72 -8.28 -14.99
N ILE A 239 -7.22 -8.98 -13.96
CA ILE A 239 -8.18 -8.45 -12.99
C ILE A 239 -7.57 -8.59 -11.59
N LEU A 240 -7.33 -7.45 -10.94
CA LEU A 240 -6.74 -7.37 -9.60
C LEU A 240 -7.75 -6.79 -8.61
N ALA A 241 -8.28 -7.60 -7.69
CA ALA A 241 -9.23 -7.16 -6.65
C ALA A 241 -8.51 -6.97 -5.31
N LEU A 242 -7.85 -5.82 -5.11
CA LEU A 242 -6.85 -5.62 -4.06
C LEU A 242 -7.42 -5.17 -2.72
N SER A 243 -8.70 -4.80 -2.67
CA SER A 243 -9.30 -4.29 -1.43
C SER A 243 -9.40 -5.35 -0.33
N ASN A 244 -9.08 -4.93 0.90
CA ASN A 244 -9.07 -5.77 2.10
C ASN A 244 -10.06 -5.24 3.15
N PRO A 245 -10.64 -6.12 4.01
CA PRO A 245 -10.58 -7.59 3.97
C PRO A 245 -11.46 -8.17 2.84
N THR A 246 -11.67 -9.49 2.80
CA THR A 246 -12.47 -10.19 1.77
C THR A 246 -13.84 -9.56 1.50
N SER A 247 -14.51 -9.03 2.54
CA SER A 247 -15.81 -8.34 2.39
C SER A 247 -15.75 -7.06 1.55
N GLN A 248 -14.55 -6.48 1.39
CA GLN A 248 -14.28 -5.30 0.57
C GLN A 248 -13.66 -5.64 -0.78
N SER A 249 -13.41 -6.91 -1.09
CA SER A 249 -12.88 -7.33 -2.39
C SER A 249 -13.83 -6.92 -3.51
N GLU A 250 -13.29 -6.31 -4.57
CA GLU A 250 -14.10 -5.82 -5.71
C GLU A 250 -14.92 -6.93 -6.38
N CYS A 251 -14.37 -8.14 -6.42
CA CYS A 251 -15.07 -9.40 -6.68
C CYS A 251 -14.30 -10.56 -6.02
N THR A 252 -14.91 -11.74 -5.99
CA THR A 252 -14.27 -12.98 -5.55
C THR A 252 -13.52 -13.66 -6.70
N ALA A 253 -12.61 -14.60 -6.38
CA ALA A 253 -11.96 -15.44 -7.38
C ALA A 253 -12.97 -16.25 -8.20
N GLU A 254 -13.98 -16.82 -7.54
CA GLU A 254 -15.06 -17.59 -8.15
C GLU A 254 -15.80 -16.77 -9.23
N GLU A 255 -16.22 -15.56 -8.86
CA GLU A 255 -16.88 -14.61 -9.75
C GLU A 255 -15.99 -14.22 -10.93
N ALA A 256 -14.73 -13.84 -10.67
CA ALA A 256 -13.79 -13.47 -11.72
C ALA A 256 -13.57 -14.58 -12.74
N TYR A 257 -13.37 -15.84 -12.31
CA TYR A 257 -13.18 -16.96 -13.23
C TYR A 257 -14.47 -17.35 -13.95
N ARG A 258 -15.63 -17.36 -13.28
CA ARG A 258 -16.89 -17.72 -13.94
C ARG A 258 -17.32 -16.69 -14.98
N TRP A 259 -17.35 -15.41 -14.61
CA TRP A 259 -17.78 -14.32 -15.51
C TRP A 259 -16.81 -14.12 -16.68
N SER A 260 -15.52 -14.39 -16.48
CA SER A 260 -14.53 -14.37 -17.56
C SER A 260 -14.45 -15.66 -18.39
N LYS A 261 -15.26 -16.68 -18.06
CA LYS A 261 -15.20 -18.02 -18.67
C LYS A 261 -13.80 -18.66 -18.58
N GLY A 262 -13.14 -18.48 -17.44
CA GLY A 262 -11.82 -19.03 -17.12
C GLY A 262 -10.65 -18.30 -17.81
N ARG A 263 -10.89 -17.12 -18.41
CA ARG A 263 -9.89 -16.38 -19.18
C ARG A 263 -9.15 -15.32 -18.38
N ALA A 264 -9.73 -14.83 -17.28
CA ALA A 264 -9.06 -13.83 -16.46
C ALA A 264 -7.78 -14.37 -15.81
N ILE A 265 -6.75 -13.54 -15.81
CA ILE A 265 -5.63 -13.66 -14.88
C ILE A 265 -6.07 -12.90 -13.63
N PHE A 266 -6.22 -13.59 -12.50
CA PHE A 266 -6.80 -13.03 -11.29
C PHE A 266 -5.84 -13.09 -10.10
N ALA A 267 -5.78 -11.99 -9.35
CA ALA A 267 -5.22 -11.97 -8.01
C ALA A 267 -5.99 -10.99 -7.13
N SER A 268 -5.91 -11.19 -5.81
CA SER A 268 -6.66 -10.41 -4.84
C SER A 268 -5.81 -9.98 -3.65
N GLY A 269 -6.23 -8.95 -2.93
CA GLY A 269 -5.57 -8.53 -1.69
C GLY A 269 -5.78 -9.54 -0.56
N SER A 270 -7.00 -10.08 -0.46
CA SER A 270 -7.39 -11.09 0.52
C SER A 270 -7.32 -12.50 -0.08
N PRO A 271 -7.07 -13.55 0.73
CA PRO A 271 -6.98 -14.91 0.23
C PRO A 271 -8.37 -15.44 -0.20
N PHE A 272 -8.38 -16.25 -1.26
CA PHE A 272 -9.54 -17.03 -1.70
C PHE A 272 -9.12 -18.48 -1.93
N ASP A 273 -10.07 -19.40 -1.76
CA ASP A 273 -9.87 -20.81 -2.03
C ASP A 273 -9.65 -21.07 -3.54
N PRO A 274 -8.99 -22.18 -3.91
CA PRO A 274 -8.91 -22.62 -5.30
C PRO A 274 -10.31 -22.79 -5.92
N VAL A 275 -10.42 -22.45 -7.20
CA VAL A 275 -11.68 -22.48 -7.95
C VAL A 275 -11.61 -23.56 -9.02
N GLU A 276 -12.57 -24.50 -9.00
CA GLU A 276 -12.73 -25.46 -10.08
C GLU A 276 -13.72 -24.94 -11.13
N PHE A 277 -13.25 -24.78 -12.37
CA PHE A 277 -14.07 -24.31 -13.48
C PHE A 277 -13.72 -25.06 -14.76
N ASN A 278 -14.71 -25.69 -15.41
CA ASN A 278 -14.56 -26.50 -16.63
C ASN A 278 -13.45 -27.56 -16.55
N GLY A 279 -13.33 -28.26 -15.41
CA GLY A 279 -12.33 -29.31 -15.20
C GLY A 279 -10.90 -28.81 -14.99
N LYS A 280 -10.71 -27.49 -14.86
CA LYS A 280 -9.43 -26.87 -14.48
C LYS A 280 -9.55 -26.27 -13.09
N VAL A 281 -8.52 -26.48 -12.27
CA VAL A 281 -8.37 -25.83 -10.97
C VAL A 281 -7.53 -24.57 -11.12
N PHE A 282 -8.07 -23.44 -10.70
CA PHE A 282 -7.41 -22.14 -10.66
C PHE A 282 -7.04 -21.82 -9.22
N VAL A 283 -5.76 -21.50 -8.97
CA VAL A 283 -5.32 -21.06 -7.65
C VAL A 283 -5.10 -19.55 -7.72
N PRO A 284 -5.97 -18.71 -7.13
CA PRO A 284 -5.82 -17.27 -7.21
C PRO A 284 -4.59 -16.81 -6.42
N GLY A 285 -3.78 -15.94 -7.03
CA GLY A 285 -2.64 -15.33 -6.35
C GLY A 285 -3.11 -14.29 -5.32
N GLN A 286 -2.35 -14.12 -4.24
CA GLN A 286 -2.58 -13.05 -3.26
C GLN A 286 -1.56 -11.93 -3.46
N ALA A 287 -2.03 -10.73 -3.80
CA ALA A 287 -1.24 -9.51 -3.88
C ALA A 287 -1.10 -8.89 -2.48
N ASN A 288 -0.19 -9.45 -1.69
CA ASN A 288 0.00 -9.08 -0.30
C ASN A 288 1.34 -8.37 -0.10
N ASN A 289 1.33 -7.20 0.54
CA ASN A 289 2.50 -6.38 0.82
C ASN A 289 3.59 -7.13 1.59
N ALA A 290 3.25 -8.21 2.30
CA ALA A 290 4.18 -9.12 2.94
C ALA A 290 5.22 -9.75 1.99
N TYR A 291 5.02 -9.73 0.67
CA TYR A 291 6.07 -10.07 -0.28
C TYR A 291 7.19 -9.03 -0.35
N ILE A 292 6.85 -7.74 -0.20
CA ILE A 292 7.75 -6.61 -0.47
C ILE A 292 8.38 -6.09 0.82
N PHE A 293 7.60 -5.62 1.79
CA PHE A 293 8.13 -4.84 2.91
C PHE A 293 9.23 -5.56 3.72
N PRO A 294 9.22 -6.89 3.95
CA PRO A 294 10.30 -7.53 4.70
C PRO A 294 11.63 -7.48 3.93
N GLY A 295 11.59 -7.71 2.61
CA GLY A 295 12.78 -7.66 1.76
C GLY A 295 13.25 -6.22 1.54
N LEU A 296 12.32 -5.30 1.31
CA LEU A 296 12.61 -3.87 1.17
C LEU A 296 13.28 -3.33 2.45
N GLY A 297 12.65 -3.54 3.61
CA GLY A 297 13.19 -3.10 4.90
C GLY A 297 14.55 -3.72 5.20
N LEU A 298 14.74 -5.02 4.93
CA LEU A 298 16.04 -5.67 5.08
C LEU A 298 17.09 -5.02 4.16
N GLY A 299 16.77 -4.79 2.89
CA GLY A 299 17.67 -4.15 1.91
C GLY A 299 18.13 -2.75 2.31
N LEU A 300 17.20 -1.93 2.82
CA LEU A 300 17.48 -0.59 3.34
C LEU A 300 18.41 -0.66 4.57
N VAL A 301 18.12 -1.58 5.50
CA VAL A 301 18.90 -1.74 6.74
C VAL A 301 20.33 -2.24 6.45
N ILE A 302 20.49 -3.29 5.63
CA ILE A 302 21.82 -3.88 5.37
C ILE A 302 22.72 -2.98 4.52
N SER A 303 22.14 -2.17 3.62
CA SER A 303 22.89 -1.18 2.84
C SER A 303 23.21 0.08 3.65
N GLY A 304 22.57 0.27 4.81
CA GLY A 304 22.64 1.52 5.56
C GLY A 304 22.08 2.69 4.75
N ALA A 305 21.02 2.45 3.98
CA ALA A 305 20.33 3.48 3.23
C ALA A 305 19.83 4.59 4.16
N ILE A 306 19.81 5.83 3.68
CA ILE A 306 19.27 6.97 4.45
C ILE A 306 17.99 7.55 3.86
N ARG A 307 17.62 7.14 2.65
CA ARG A 307 16.39 7.55 1.96
C ARG A 307 15.85 6.37 1.14
N VAL A 308 14.53 6.34 1.01
CA VAL A 308 13.85 5.48 0.03
C VAL A 308 13.72 6.26 -1.27
N HIS A 309 13.98 5.60 -2.38
CA HIS A 309 13.83 6.14 -3.73
C HIS A 309 12.94 5.20 -4.56
N ASP A 310 12.14 5.73 -5.49
CA ASP A 310 11.18 4.93 -6.26
C ASP A 310 11.86 3.78 -7.04
N ASP A 311 13.07 4.00 -7.53
CA ASP A 311 13.90 2.95 -8.14
C ASP A 311 14.14 1.73 -7.25
N MET A 312 14.18 1.90 -5.92
CA MET A 312 14.28 0.75 -4.99
C MET A 312 12.96 -0.04 -4.94
N LEU A 313 11.81 0.63 -5.09
CA LEU A 313 10.49 -0.02 -5.16
C LEU A 313 10.34 -0.80 -6.47
N LEU A 314 10.86 -0.24 -7.57
CA LEU A 314 10.93 -0.94 -8.85
C LEU A 314 11.84 -2.16 -8.76
N ALA A 315 13.04 -2.01 -8.20
CA ALA A 315 13.97 -3.12 -7.99
C ALA A 315 13.36 -4.23 -7.12
N ALA A 316 12.61 -3.86 -6.07
CA ALA A 316 11.88 -4.83 -5.25
C ALA A 316 10.78 -5.56 -6.04
N SER A 317 10.04 -4.84 -6.88
CA SER A 317 8.98 -5.39 -7.73
C SER A 317 9.53 -6.34 -8.79
N GLU A 318 10.60 -5.96 -9.47
CA GLU A 318 11.31 -6.81 -10.44
C GLU A 318 11.89 -8.06 -9.77
N ALA A 319 12.53 -7.90 -8.61
CA ALA A 319 13.10 -9.02 -7.86
C ALA A 319 12.02 -10.03 -7.44
N LEU A 320 10.83 -9.57 -7.02
CA LEU A 320 9.69 -10.42 -6.73
C LEU A 320 9.19 -11.15 -7.98
N ALA A 321 9.00 -10.42 -9.09
CA ALA A 321 8.51 -10.98 -10.35
C ALA A 321 9.44 -12.08 -10.89
N GLN A 322 10.76 -11.91 -10.74
CA GLN A 322 11.76 -12.93 -11.13
C GLN A 322 11.69 -14.22 -10.31
N GLN A 323 11.02 -14.23 -9.14
CA GLN A 323 10.82 -15.45 -8.36
C GLN A 323 9.61 -16.27 -8.84
N VAL A 324 8.78 -15.73 -9.75
CA VAL A 324 7.65 -16.46 -10.35
C VAL A 324 8.17 -17.41 -11.42
N THR A 325 7.97 -18.70 -11.20
CA THR A 325 8.39 -19.75 -12.17
C THR A 325 7.33 -19.99 -13.23
N GLN A 326 7.71 -20.61 -14.36
CA GLN A 326 6.74 -21.04 -15.37
C GLN A 326 5.68 -21.99 -14.79
N GLU A 327 6.05 -22.86 -13.85
CA GLU A 327 5.10 -23.75 -13.15
C GLU A 327 4.04 -22.94 -12.38
N ASN A 328 4.42 -21.79 -11.80
CA ASN A 328 3.47 -20.90 -11.14
C ASN A 328 2.50 -20.31 -12.17
N LEU A 329 3.01 -19.78 -13.28
CA LEU A 329 2.20 -19.19 -14.35
C LEU A 329 1.23 -20.21 -14.97
N ASP A 330 1.67 -21.46 -15.18
CA ASP A 330 0.84 -22.54 -15.73
C ASP A 330 -0.35 -22.89 -14.81
N LYS A 331 -0.16 -22.72 -13.49
CA LYS A 331 -1.20 -22.85 -12.45
C LYS A 331 -2.07 -21.58 -12.28
N GLY A 332 -1.77 -20.52 -13.03
CA GLY A 332 -2.46 -19.23 -12.96
C GLY A 332 -1.95 -18.29 -11.85
N LEU A 333 -0.84 -18.63 -11.20
CA LEU A 333 -0.26 -17.82 -10.13
C LEU A 333 0.68 -16.75 -10.73
N ILE A 334 0.39 -15.49 -10.43
CA ILE A 334 1.25 -14.34 -10.77
C ILE A 334 2.15 -13.89 -9.61
N TYR A 335 2.11 -14.62 -8.49
CA TYR A 335 3.01 -14.46 -7.34
C TYR A 335 3.62 -15.82 -7.00
N PRO A 336 4.88 -15.86 -6.51
CA PRO A 336 5.50 -17.11 -6.09
C PRO A 336 4.84 -17.63 -4.79
N PRO A 337 4.94 -18.92 -4.45
CA PRO A 337 4.38 -19.43 -3.20
C PRO A 337 5.01 -18.81 -1.95
N PHE A 338 4.17 -18.46 -0.97
CA PHE A 338 4.60 -17.90 0.32
C PHE A 338 5.57 -18.81 1.12
N SER A 339 5.58 -20.12 0.86
CA SER A 339 6.56 -21.03 1.47
C SER A 339 8.02 -20.64 1.18
N ASN A 340 8.26 -19.91 0.09
CA ASN A 340 9.57 -19.40 -0.31
C ASN A 340 9.86 -17.99 0.22
N ILE A 341 9.03 -17.42 1.10
CA ILE A 341 9.08 -15.98 1.46
C ILE A 341 10.46 -15.52 1.95
N ARG A 342 11.18 -16.32 2.73
CA ARG A 342 12.54 -15.99 3.19
C ARG A 342 13.52 -15.80 2.04
N ARG A 343 13.47 -16.69 1.04
CA ARG A 343 14.30 -16.61 -0.17
C ARG A 343 13.90 -15.41 -1.01
N ILE A 344 12.60 -15.16 -1.18
CA ILE A 344 12.06 -14.01 -1.91
C ILE A 344 12.55 -12.71 -1.26
N SER A 345 12.38 -12.55 0.06
CA SER A 345 12.83 -11.38 0.81
C SER A 345 14.34 -11.16 0.71
N ALA A 346 15.15 -12.22 0.70
CA ALA A 346 16.60 -12.10 0.50
C ALA A 346 16.97 -11.57 -0.90
N HIS A 347 16.26 -12.00 -1.96
CA HIS A 347 16.50 -11.49 -3.32
C HIS A 347 16.05 -10.03 -3.45
N ILE A 348 14.89 -9.69 -2.90
CA ILE A 348 14.42 -8.31 -2.85
C ILE A 348 15.43 -7.43 -2.10
N ALA A 349 15.87 -7.86 -0.90
CA ALA A 349 16.84 -7.12 -0.10
C ALA A 349 18.16 -6.88 -0.84
N ALA A 350 18.66 -7.88 -1.56
CA ALA A 350 19.89 -7.75 -2.35
C ALA A 350 19.75 -6.72 -3.48
N ASN A 351 18.62 -6.74 -4.21
CA ASN A 351 18.38 -5.79 -5.31
C ASN A 351 18.14 -4.37 -4.78
N VAL A 352 17.34 -4.22 -3.72
CA VAL A 352 17.14 -2.92 -3.03
C VAL A 352 18.46 -2.35 -2.53
N ALA A 353 19.29 -3.18 -1.90
CA ALA A 353 20.61 -2.74 -1.42
C ALA A 353 21.50 -2.31 -2.59
N ALA A 354 21.55 -3.09 -3.68
CA ALA A 354 22.32 -2.74 -4.88
C ALA A 354 21.88 -1.38 -5.45
N THR A 355 20.58 -1.15 -5.60
CA THR A 355 20.04 0.14 -6.05
C THR A 355 20.39 1.28 -5.09
N ALA A 356 20.39 1.04 -3.77
CA ALA A 356 20.83 2.05 -2.80
C ALA A 356 22.31 2.45 -2.96
N TYR A 357 23.19 1.50 -3.31
CA TYR A 357 24.59 1.79 -3.65
C TYR A 357 24.69 2.59 -4.96
N GLU A 358 23.98 2.18 -6.02
CA GLU A 358 24.00 2.83 -7.33
C GLU A 358 23.54 4.30 -7.27
N LEU A 359 22.53 4.59 -6.44
CA LEU A 359 22.00 5.93 -6.24
C LEU A 359 22.85 6.78 -5.28
N GLY A 360 23.90 6.23 -4.67
CA GLY A 360 24.69 6.93 -3.65
C GLY A 360 23.92 7.24 -2.37
N LEU A 361 22.87 6.46 -2.07
CA LEU A 361 22.01 6.63 -0.89
C LEU A 361 22.42 5.73 0.28
N SER A 362 23.46 4.91 0.11
CA SER A 362 24.02 4.04 1.14
C SER A 362 25.11 4.76 1.95
N TYR A 363 25.03 4.67 3.28
CA TYR A 363 26.16 5.01 4.17
C TYR A 363 27.01 3.77 4.36
N SER A 364 27.78 3.40 3.34
CA SER A 364 28.88 2.45 3.48
C SER A 364 30.16 3.20 3.87
N PHE A 365 30.85 2.68 4.88
CA PHE A 365 32.11 3.18 5.40
C PHE A 365 33.15 3.38 4.27
N LEU A 366 33.24 4.60 3.75
CA LEU A 366 34.44 5.15 3.14
C LEU A 366 34.92 6.28 4.03
N CYS A 367 35.52 5.89 5.16
CA CYS A 367 36.63 6.53 5.86
C CYS A 367 37.00 5.66 7.07
#